data_AF-A0A6A4ZXN6-F1
#
_entry.id   AF-A0A6A4ZXN6-F1
#
_cell.length_a   1.000
_cell.length_b   1.000
_cell.length_c   1.000
_cell.angle_alpha   90.00
_cell.angle_beta   90.00
_cell.angle_gamma   90.00
#
_symmetry.space_group_name_H-M   'P 1'
#
loop_
_entity.id
_entity.type
_entity.pdbx_description
1 polymer ?
#
loop_
_entity_poly.entity_id
_entity_poly.type
_entity_poly.pdbx_seq_one_letter_code
_entity_poly.pdbx_strand_id
1 'polypeptide(L)'
;MLTNHATVIDKDNALMTKLRFTLPAARLRRVTPLRAIKLSATRWSSTFNMLKRYIELKPFLLAIADDSIDVLRLNVVEDREVTALLVTLEDLNSITLALQGDECSLLEVRQIFDTVIEDYPD
;
A
#
# COMPACT_ATOMS: atom_id res chain seq x y z
N MET A 1 -1.72 -2.94 -14.67
CA MET A 1 -1.54 -1.99 -13.54
C MET A 1 -0.49 -2.42 -12.48
N LEU A 2 -0.75 -3.33 -11.53
CA LEU A 2 0.19 -3.63 -10.42
C LEU A 2 1.53 -4.23 -10.85
N THR A 3 1.54 -5.00 -11.94
CA THR A 3 2.75 -5.60 -12.53
C THR A 3 3.78 -4.54 -12.96
N ASN A 4 3.32 -3.35 -13.34
CA ASN A 4 4.17 -2.23 -13.75
C ASN A 4 4.91 -1.59 -12.55
N HIS A 5 4.44 -1.86 -11.33
CA HIS A 5 4.96 -1.33 -10.06
C HIS A 5 5.56 -2.43 -9.16
N ALA A 6 5.81 -3.63 -9.70
CA ALA A 6 6.26 -4.78 -8.91
C ALA A 6 7.54 -4.48 -8.12
N THR A 7 8.50 -3.78 -8.72
CA THR A 7 9.77 -3.42 -8.08
C THR A 7 9.56 -2.60 -6.81
N VAL A 8 8.73 -1.56 -6.86
CA VAL A 8 8.50 -0.69 -5.69
C VAL A 8 7.64 -1.37 -4.63
N ILE A 9 6.66 -2.17 -5.05
CA ILE A 9 5.82 -2.98 -4.15
C ILE A 9 6.66 -4.02 -3.41
N ASP A 10 7.56 -4.72 -4.10
CA ASP A 10 8.43 -5.72 -3.47
C ASP A 10 9.42 -5.10 -2.49
N LYS A 11 9.96 -3.94 -2.84
CA LYS A 11 10.85 -3.18 -1.96
C LYS A 11 10.13 -2.71 -0.69
N ASP A 12 8.93 -2.16 -0.82
CA ASP A 12 8.13 -1.77 0.34
C ASP A 12 7.72 -2.99 1.19
N ASN A 13 7.36 -4.10 0.56
CA ASN A 13 7.06 -5.35 1.26
C ASN A 13 8.28 -5.90 2.02
N ALA A 14 9.48 -5.77 1.46
CA ALA A 14 10.73 -6.13 2.14
C ALA A 14 10.97 -5.23 3.36
N LEU A 15 10.83 -3.91 3.21
CA LEU A 15 10.92 -2.93 4.28
C LEU A 15 9.92 -3.24 5.40
N MET A 16 8.64 -3.42 5.05
CA MET A 16 7.57 -3.76 5.99
C MET A 16 7.83 -5.07 6.72
N THR A 17 8.35 -6.08 6.02
CA THR A 17 8.74 -7.35 6.64
C THR A 17 9.86 -7.14 7.65
N LYS A 18 10.87 -6.34 7.30
CA LYS A 18 12.00 -6.03 8.18
C LYS A 18 11.59 -5.26 9.43
N LEU A 19 10.69 -4.29 9.30
CA LEU A 19 10.12 -3.52 10.42
C LEU A 19 9.33 -4.38 11.42
N ARG A 20 8.97 -5.61 11.06
CA ARG A 20 8.28 -6.56 11.96
C ARG A 20 9.22 -7.43 12.78
N PHE A 21 10.53 -7.41 12.50
CA PHE A 21 11.50 -8.15 13.31
C PHE A 21 11.63 -7.57 14.72
N THR A 22 11.99 -8.41 15.69
CA THR A 22 11.91 -8.08 17.12
C THR A 22 12.55 -6.73 17.48
N LEU A 23 13.78 -6.49 16.99
CA LEU A 23 14.53 -5.28 17.30
C LEU A 23 14.03 -4.03 16.52
N PRO A 24 13.91 -4.04 15.17
CA PRO A 24 13.29 -2.94 14.44
C PRO A 24 11.88 -2.60 14.93
N ALA A 25 11.05 -3.60 15.21
CA ALA A 25 9.70 -3.39 15.73
C ALA A 25 9.70 -2.75 17.12
N ALA A 26 10.64 -3.15 18.00
CA ALA A 26 10.79 -2.52 19.30
C ALA A 26 11.23 -1.06 19.18
N ARG A 27 12.17 -0.76 18.28
CA ARG A 27 12.61 0.61 17.99
C ARG A 27 11.49 1.46 17.40
N LEU A 28 10.74 0.94 16.43
CA LEU A 28 9.60 1.61 15.82
C LEU A 28 8.53 1.99 16.86
N ARG A 29 8.22 1.08 17.80
CA ARG A 29 7.27 1.35 18.90
C ARG A 29 7.70 2.48 19.84
N ARG A 30 8.98 2.87 19.86
CA ARG A 30 9.46 4.01 20.66
C ARG A 30 9.16 5.36 20.00
N VAL A 31 8.94 5.37 18.69
CA VAL A 31 8.77 6.61 17.91
C VAL A 31 7.36 6.77 17.33
N THR A 32 6.58 5.68 17.23
CA THR A 32 5.18 5.72 16.78
C THR A 32 4.40 4.51 17.31
N PRO A 33 3.08 4.65 17.61
CA PRO A 33 2.23 3.52 17.95
C PRO A 33 1.90 2.62 16.73
N LEU A 34 2.17 3.10 15.51
CA LEU A 34 1.88 2.38 14.28
C LEU A 34 2.73 1.12 14.13
N ARG A 35 2.22 0.14 13.39
CA ARG A 35 2.90 -1.14 13.12
C ARG A 35 3.02 -1.38 11.63
N ALA A 36 4.11 -1.98 11.18
CA ALA A 36 4.24 -2.38 9.78
C ALA A 36 3.17 -3.41 9.39
N ILE A 37 2.63 -3.27 8.18
CA ILE A 37 1.68 -4.20 7.55
C ILE A 37 2.41 -4.87 6.39
N LYS A 38 2.34 -6.20 6.32
CA LYS A 38 2.93 -6.96 5.22
C LYS A 38 1.89 -7.22 4.14
N LEU A 39 2.33 -7.29 2.89
CA LEU A 39 1.54 -7.80 1.78
C LEU A 39 0.98 -9.21 2.09
N SER A 40 -0.27 -9.44 1.69
CA SER A 40 -0.96 -10.72 1.85
C SER A 40 -1.45 -11.22 0.50
N ALA A 41 -0.85 -12.29 -0.01
CA ALA A 41 -1.18 -12.85 -1.32
C ALA A 41 -2.67 -13.21 -1.50
N THR A 42 -3.39 -13.50 -0.41
CA THR A 42 -4.81 -13.90 -0.44
C THR A 42 -5.81 -12.74 -0.35
N ARG A 43 -5.36 -11.49 -0.18
CA ARG A 43 -6.25 -10.34 0.02
C ARG A 43 -5.91 -9.23 -0.97
N TRP A 44 -6.85 -8.95 -1.87
CA TRP A 44 -6.75 -7.88 -2.88
C TRP A 44 -6.33 -6.53 -2.29
N SER A 45 -6.98 -6.07 -1.21
CA SER A 45 -6.68 -4.78 -0.57
C SER A 45 -5.38 -4.75 0.22
N SER A 46 -4.59 -5.84 0.27
CA SER A 46 -3.38 -5.87 1.07
C SER A 46 -2.28 -4.96 0.53
N THR A 47 -2.16 -4.82 -0.80
CA THR A 47 -1.22 -3.88 -1.44
C THR A 47 -1.55 -2.45 -1.03
N PHE A 48 -2.82 -2.04 -1.16
CA PHE A 48 -3.30 -0.73 -0.74
C PHE A 48 -2.99 -0.46 0.74
N ASN A 49 -3.37 -1.39 1.63
CA ASN A 49 -3.15 -1.24 3.07
C ASN A 49 -1.66 -1.16 3.45
N MET A 50 -0.80 -1.91 2.75
CA MET A 50 0.65 -1.87 2.95
C MET A 50 1.24 -0.53 2.53
N LEU A 51 0.97 -0.09 1.30
CA LEU A 51 1.48 1.18 0.76
C LEU A 51 0.96 2.38 1.58
N LYS A 52 -0.30 2.34 2.00
CA LYS A 52 -0.86 3.33 2.92
C LYS A 52 -0.08 3.38 4.23
N ARG A 53 0.18 2.22 4.84
CA ARG A 53 0.98 2.11 6.06
C ARG A 53 2.42 2.58 5.85
N TYR A 54 2.99 2.39 4.66
CA TYR A 54 4.32 2.90 4.34
C TYR A 54 4.37 4.42 4.44
N ILE A 55 3.43 5.11 3.79
CA ILE A 55 3.35 6.58 3.84
C ILE A 55 3.21 7.08 5.29
N GLU A 56 2.39 6.41 6.11
CA GLU A 56 2.23 6.74 7.53
C GLU A 56 3.51 6.51 8.35
N LEU A 57 4.29 5.47 8.04
CA LEU A 57 5.51 5.12 8.76
C LEU A 57 6.75 5.91 8.30
N LYS A 58 6.76 6.38 7.05
CA LYS A 58 7.89 7.04 6.41
C LYS A 58 8.54 8.15 7.25
N PRO A 59 7.81 9.06 7.91
CA PRO A 59 8.43 10.13 8.72
C PRO A 59 9.25 9.59 9.90
N PHE A 60 8.95 8.39 10.38
CA PHE A 60 9.57 7.80 11.56
C PHE A 60 10.77 6.90 11.24
N LEU A 61 10.96 6.51 9.97
CA LEU A 61 11.99 5.52 9.59
C LEU A 61 13.41 5.97 9.94
N LEU A 62 13.69 7.28 9.77
CA LEU A 62 14.99 7.87 10.15
C LEU A 62 15.31 7.72 11.64
N ALA A 63 14.29 7.76 12.50
CA ALA A 63 14.47 7.70 13.95
C ALA A 63 14.76 6.29 14.47
N ILE A 64 14.63 5.26 13.63
CA ILE A 64 14.91 3.86 13.99
C ILE A 64 16.43 3.62 14.11
N ALA A 65 17.26 4.37 13.37
CA ALA A 65 18.72 4.24 13.32
C ALA A 65 19.15 2.77 13.14
N ASP A 66 18.79 2.19 11.99
CA ASP A 66 19.06 0.80 11.66
C ASP A 66 19.46 0.69 10.18
N ASP A 67 20.75 0.44 9.92
CA ASP A 67 21.32 0.36 8.58
C ASP A 67 20.57 -0.64 7.67
N SER A 68 20.04 -1.71 8.26
CA SER A 68 19.30 -2.73 7.51
C SER A 68 17.89 -2.30 7.12
N ILE A 69 17.35 -1.26 7.76
CA ILE A 69 16.16 -0.53 7.31
C ILE A 69 16.56 0.50 6.26
N ASP A 70 17.67 1.22 6.46
CA ASP A 70 18.09 2.29 5.57
C ASP A 70 18.39 1.81 4.14
N VAL A 71 18.97 0.62 3.98
CA VAL A 71 19.18 -0.02 2.64
C VAL A 71 17.86 -0.33 1.92
N LEU A 72 16.77 -0.56 2.66
CA LEU A 72 15.46 -0.90 2.10
C LEU A 72 14.58 0.32 1.83
N ARG A 73 15.05 1.53 2.16
CA ARG A 73 14.26 2.75 1.97
C ARG A 73 14.05 3.04 0.51
N LEU A 74 12.83 3.48 0.22
CA LEU A 74 12.50 3.97 -1.10
C LEU A 74 13.20 5.32 -1.30
N ASN A 75 13.68 5.54 -2.51
CA ASN A 75 14.22 6.81 -2.95
C ASN A 75 13.07 7.75 -3.37
N VAL A 76 13.40 9.01 -3.68
CA VAL A 76 12.40 10.04 -4.00
C VAL A 76 11.54 9.69 -5.22
N VAL A 77 12.09 8.97 -6.20
CA VAL A 77 11.35 8.54 -7.41
C VAL A 77 10.37 7.43 -7.05
N GLU A 78 10.85 6.40 -6.36
CA GLU A 78 10.03 5.27 -5.87
C GLU A 78 8.92 5.76 -4.93
N ASP A 79 9.20 6.75 -4.08
CA ASP A 79 8.22 7.38 -3.20
C ASP A 79 7.07 8.07 -3.96
N ARG A 80 7.41 8.78 -5.04
CA ARG A 80 6.41 9.42 -5.91
C ARG A 80 5.58 8.38 -6.62
N GLU A 81 6.21 7.30 -7.06
CA GLU A 81 5.54 6.16 -7.69
C GLU A 81 4.55 5.50 -6.72
N VAL A 82 4.94 5.23 -5.48
CA VAL A 82 4.02 4.72 -4.44
C VAL A 82 2.86 5.67 -4.20
N THR A 83 3.14 6.98 -4.12
CA THR A 83 2.10 7.98 -3.86
C THR A 83 1.09 8.03 -5.00
N ALA A 84 1.54 8.02 -6.25
CA ALA A 84 0.67 7.98 -7.43
C ALA A 84 -0.14 6.69 -7.48
N LEU A 85 0.50 5.55 -7.25
CA LEU A 85 -0.15 4.24 -7.19
C LEU A 85 -1.23 4.19 -6.10
N LEU A 86 -0.97 4.80 -4.94
CA LEU A 86 -1.90 4.79 -3.81
C LEU A 86 -3.20 5.54 -4.15
N VAL A 87 -3.13 6.63 -4.91
CA VAL A 87 -4.32 7.38 -5.36
C VAL A 87 -5.22 6.48 -6.19
N THR A 88 -4.67 5.78 -7.18
CA THR A 88 -5.46 4.85 -8.01
C THR A 88 -6.03 3.69 -7.19
N LEU A 89 -5.22 3.13 -6.29
CA LEU A 89 -5.70 2.02 -5.43
C LEU A 89 -6.77 2.47 -4.42
N GLU A 90 -6.75 3.72 -3.97
CA GLU A 90 -7.78 4.28 -3.08
C GLU A 90 -9.12 4.41 -3.80
N ASP A 91 -9.11 4.89 -5.05
CA ASP A 91 -10.29 4.96 -5.89
C ASP A 91 -10.89 3.57 -6.15
N LEU A 92 -10.08 2.63 -6.64
CA LEU A 92 -10.51 1.25 -6.90
C LEU A 92 -10.99 0.53 -5.62
N ASN A 93 -10.37 0.81 -4.47
CA ASN A 93 -10.82 0.26 -3.18
C ASN A 93 -12.17 0.84 -2.78
N SER A 94 -12.41 2.14 -3.00
CA SER A 94 -13.69 2.80 -2.73
C SER A 94 -14.81 2.24 -3.61
N ILE A 95 -14.52 2.03 -4.89
CA ILE A 95 -15.43 1.37 -5.85
C ILE A 95 -15.76 -0.06 -5.39
N THR A 96 -14.75 -0.83 -5.01
CA THR A 96 -14.94 -2.21 -4.54
C THR A 96 -15.81 -2.25 -3.28
N LEU A 97 -15.61 -1.32 -2.34
CA LEU A 97 -16.44 -1.20 -1.14
C LEU A 97 -17.90 -0.84 -1.47
N ALA A 98 -18.12 0.06 -2.43
CA ALA A 98 -19.46 0.43 -2.88
C ALA A 98 -20.19 -0.77 -3.53
N LEU A 99 -19.50 -1.54 -4.37
CA LEU A 99 -20.02 -2.75 -5.00
C LEU A 99 -20.35 -3.88 -4.01
N GLN A 100 -19.71 -3.89 -2.85
CA GLN A 100 -19.97 -4.86 -1.77
C GLN A 100 -21.16 -4.47 -0.88
N GLY A 101 -21.75 -3.29 -1.07
CA GLY A 101 -22.92 -2.86 -0.32
C GLY A 101 -24.18 -3.60 -0.76
N ASP A 102 -25.08 -3.87 0.20
CA ASP A 102 -26.31 -4.65 -0.03
C ASP A 102 -27.33 -3.96 -0.96
N GLU A 103 -27.14 -2.68 -1.27
CA GLU A 103 -28.08 -1.83 -2.02
C GLU A 103 -27.72 -1.69 -3.52
N CYS A 104 -26.63 -2.30 -4.00
CA CYS A 104 -26.17 -2.10 -5.39
C CYS A 104 -26.90 -3.03 -6.37
N SER A 105 -27.66 -2.44 -7.30
CA SER A 105 -28.34 -3.18 -8.37
C SER A 105 -27.37 -3.66 -9.46
N LEU A 106 -27.72 -4.73 -10.17
CA LEU A 106 -26.88 -5.25 -11.27
C LEU A 106 -26.68 -4.24 -12.41
N LEU A 107 -27.61 -3.30 -12.61
CA LEU A 107 -27.45 -2.23 -13.59
C LEU A 107 -26.37 -1.23 -13.16
N GLU A 108 -26.38 -0.83 -11.89
CA GLU A 108 -25.36 0.06 -11.32
C GLU A 108 -23.98 -0.60 -11.31
N VAL A 109 -23.91 -1.89 -10.95
CA VAL A 109 -22.67 -2.67 -11.04
C VAL A 109 -22.09 -2.62 -12.45
N ARG A 110 -22.93 -2.79 -13.47
CA ARG A 110 -22.48 -2.73 -14.87
C ARG A 110 -21.96 -1.35 -15.23
N GLN A 111 -22.69 -0.29 -14.89
CA GLN A 111 -22.27 1.08 -15.17
C GLN A 111 -20.94 1.42 -14.51
N ILE A 112 -20.75 1.00 -13.26
CA ILE A 112 -19.49 1.16 -12.52
C ILE A 112 -18.35 0.44 -13.25
N PHE A 113 -18.55 -0.79 -13.72
CA PHE A 113 -17.51 -1.49 -14.47
C PHE A 113 -17.19 -0.84 -15.81
N ASP A 114 -18.19 -0.34 -16.53
CA ASP A 114 -17.97 0.38 -17.79
C ASP A 114 -17.10 1.63 -17.54
N THR A 115 -17.38 2.41 -16.49
CA THR A 115 -16.54 3.56 -16.08
C THR A 115 -15.12 3.15 -15.67
N VAL A 116 -14.96 2.09 -14.88
CA VAL A 116 -13.63 1.61 -14.46
C VAL A 116 -12.77 1.19 -15.65
N ILE A 117 -13.36 0.56 -16.67
CA ILE A 117 -12.65 0.16 -17.89
C ILE A 117 -12.21 1.40 -18.69
N GLU A 118 -13.03 2.46 -18.72
CA GLU A 118 -12.71 3.72 -19.38
C GLU A 118 -11.60 4.51 -18.66
N ASP A 119 -11.66 4.59 -17.32
CA ASP A 119 -10.70 5.35 -16.51
C ASP A 119 -9.35 4.64 -16.36
N TYR A 120 -9.33 3.30 -16.43
CA TYR A 120 -8.14 2.47 -16.25
C TYR A 120 -7.93 1.47 -17.40
N PRO A 121 -7.67 1.94 -18.63
CA PRO A 121 -7.29 1.08 -19.74
C PRO A 121 -5.89 0.49 -19.47
N ASP A 122 -5.75 -0.83 -19.66
CA ASP A 122 -4.56 -1.62 -19.29
C ASP A 122 -3.17 -1.02 -19.63
#